data_AF-A0A849G5W0-F1
#
_entry.id   AF-A0A849G5W0-F1
#
_cell.length_a   1.000
_cell.length_b   1.000
_cell.length_c   1.000
_cell.angle_alpha   90.00
_cell.angle_beta   90.00
_cell.angle_gamma   90.00
#
_symmetry.space_group_name_H-M   'P 1'
#
loop_
_entity.id
_entity.type
_entity.pdbx_description
1 polymer ?
#
loop_
_entity_poly.entity_id
_entity_poly.type
_entity_poly.pdbx_seq_one_letter_code
_entity_poly.pdbx_strand_id
1 'polypeptide(L)' 'PELSETYGTLLYPNFLGALAKQDDRKAALLEYMQPDGIHPNSEGVSLIVGSIGPHVMELVNLVRD' A
#
# COMPACT_ATOMS: atom_id res chain seq x y z
N PRO A 1 4.37 13.69 3.04
CA PRO A 1 5.08 13.93 4.33
C PRO A 1 4.46 15.07 5.12
N GLU A 2 4.44 16.29 4.57
CA GLU A 2 4.00 17.52 5.24
C GLU A 2 2.66 17.41 6.00
N LEU A 3 1.60 16.90 5.36
CA LEU A 3 0.29 16.76 6.02
C LEU A 3 0.34 15.78 7.20
N SER A 4 1.04 14.67 7.03
CA SER A 4 1.18 13.67 8.10
C SER A 4 1.90 14.26 9.31
N GLU A 5 2.94 15.04 9.06
CA GLU A 5 3.70 15.74 10.10
C GLU A 5 2.84 16.82 10.78
N THR A 6 2.09 17.59 10.00
CA THR A 6 1.20 18.67 10.49
C THR A 6 0.14 18.16 11.46
N TYR A 7 -0.41 16.98 11.18
CA TYR A 7 -1.49 16.38 11.96
C TYR A 7 -1.04 15.25 12.90
N GLY A 8 0.27 14.99 12.99
CA GLY A 8 0.83 13.94 13.84
C GLY A 8 0.31 12.54 13.50
N THR A 9 0.06 12.26 12.21
CA THR A 9 -0.42 10.94 11.76
C THR A 9 0.73 10.09 11.22
N LEU A 10 0.49 8.77 11.11
CA LEU A 10 1.38 7.88 10.36
C LEU A 10 1.24 8.12 8.84
N LEU A 11 2.34 7.91 8.11
CA LEU A 11 2.39 8.01 6.65
C LEU A 11 2.75 6.67 6.02
N TYR A 12 1.86 6.12 5.20
CA TYR A 12 2.21 5.07 4.25
C TYR A 12 2.51 5.71 2.88
N PRO A 13 3.77 5.73 2.41
CA PRO A 13 4.21 6.67 1.37
C PRO A 13 3.70 6.36 -0.04
N ASN A 14 3.37 5.09 -0.34
CA ASN A 14 2.83 4.71 -1.64
C ASN A 14 1.90 3.49 -1.50
N PHE A 15 0.59 3.73 -1.64
CA PHE A 15 -0.43 2.68 -1.51
C PHE A 15 -0.23 1.52 -2.50
N LEU A 16 0.13 1.84 -3.75
CA LEU A 16 0.40 0.84 -4.80
C LEU A 16 1.86 0.38 -4.83
N GLY A 17 2.70 0.85 -3.90
CA GLY A 17 4.13 0.58 -3.89
C GLY A 17 4.46 -0.91 -3.78
N ALA A 18 3.58 -1.71 -3.18
CA ALA A 18 3.71 -3.16 -3.10
C ALA A 18 3.71 -3.83 -4.49
N LEU A 19 2.96 -3.29 -5.45
CA LEU A 19 2.88 -3.81 -6.82
C LEU A 19 4.12 -3.45 -7.65
N ALA A 20 4.78 -2.34 -7.31
CA ALA A 20 5.95 -1.83 -8.02
C ALA A 20 7.29 -2.44 -7.54
N LYS A 21 7.27 -3.28 -6.51
CA LYS A 21 8.45 -4.04 -6.03
C LYS A 21 8.80 -5.23 -6.93
N GLN A 22 7.97 -5.52 -7.92
CA GLN A 22 8.23 -6.56 -8.91
C GLN A 22 9.24 -6.05 -9.95
N ASP A 23 10.22 -6.89 -10.30
CA ASP A 23 11.29 -6.52 -11.23
C ASP A 23 10.75 -6.12 -12.62
N ASP A 24 9.68 -6.76 -13.07
CA ASP A 24 8.97 -6.42 -14.30
C ASP A 24 7.64 -5.70 -13.99
N ARG A 25 7.66 -4.38 -14.13
CA ARG A 25 6.49 -3.52 -13.94
C ARG A 25 5.37 -3.82 -14.93
N LYS A 26 5.66 -4.23 -16.16
CA LYS A 26 4.63 -4.52 -17.15
C LYS A 26 3.93 -5.84 -16.83
N ALA A 27 4.70 -6.85 -16.44
CA ALA A 27 4.14 -8.11 -15.94
C ALA A 27 3.27 -7.87 -14.69
N ALA A 28 3.75 -7.08 -13.73
CA ALA A 28 3.00 -6.75 -12.53
C ALA A 28 1.67 -6.02 -12.82
N LEU A 29 1.65 -5.11 -13.80
CA LEU A 29 0.40 -4.45 -14.22
C LEU A 29 -0.58 -5.44 -14.84
N LEU A 30 -0.11 -6.41 -15.63
CA LEU A 30 -0.97 -7.44 -16.22
C LEU A 30 -1.51 -8.42 -15.17
N GLU A 31 -0.71 -8.72 -14.14
CA GLU A 31 -1.04 -9.73 -13.14
C GLU A 31 -1.89 -9.17 -11.99
N TYR A 32 -1.62 -7.95 -11.53
CA TYR A 32 -2.19 -7.43 -10.28
C TYR A 32 -3.19 -6.27 -10.46
N MET A 33 -3.44 -5.81 -11.69
CA MET A 33 -4.41 -4.76 -11.98
C MET A 33 -5.65 -5.29 -12.71
N GLN A 34 -6.74 -4.54 -12.62
CA GLN A 34 -7.93 -4.70 -13.44
C GLN A 34 -7.68 -4.15 -14.86
N PRO A 35 -8.53 -4.50 -15.85
CA PRO A 35 -8.35 -4.07 -17.24
C PRO A 35 -8.30 -2.55 -17.46
N ASP A 36 -8.79 -1.74 -16.52
CA ASP A 36 -8.73 -0.29 -16.59
C ASP A 36 -7.34 0.30 -16.28
N GLY A 37 -6.41 -0.51 -15.74
CA GLY A 37 -5.07 -0.09 -15.39
C GLY A 37 -4.98 0.88 -14.20
N ILE A 38 -6.08 1.10 -13.48
CA ILE A 38 -6.15 2.03 -12.34
C ILE A 38 -6.41 1.27 -11.03
N HIS A 39 -7.23 0.23 -11.06
CA HIS A 39 -7.61 -0.52 -9.86
C HIS A 39 -6.83 -1.82 -9.73
N PRO A 40 -6.34 -2.19 -8.53
CA PRO A 40 -5.84 -3.54 -8.28
C PRO A 40 -6.95 -4.59 -8.38
N ASN A 41 -6.60 -5.80 -8.80
CA ASN A 41 -7.46 -6.98 -8.68
C ASN A 41 -7.32 -7.63 -7.29
N SER A 42 -7.98 -8.76 -7.05
CA SER A 42 -7.95 -9.44 -5.74
C SER A 42 -6.53 -9.79 -5.28
N GLU A 43 -5.67 -10.27 -6.17
CA GLU A 43 -4.28 -10.61 -5.85
C GLU A 43 -3.45 -9.35 -5.57
N GLY A 44 -3.65 -8.29 -6.36
CA GLY A 44 -3.03 -6.99 -6.09
C GLY A 44 -3.43 -6.41 -4.74
N VAL A 45 -4.70 -6.52 -4.37
CA VAL A 45 -5.19 -6.13 -3.04
C VAL A 45 -4.51 -6.96 -1.94
N SER A 46 -4.39 -8.28 -2.10
CA SER A 46 -3.72 -9.16 -1.14
C SER A 46 -2.27 -8.71 -0.87
N LEU A 47 -1.52 -8.37 -1.92
CA LEU A 47 -0.16 -7.84 -1.79
C LEU A 47 -0.11 -6.49 -1.04
N ILE A 48 -1.02 -5.57 -1.38
CA ILE A 48 -1.11 -4.27 -0.72
C ILE A 48 -1.43 -4.45 0.77
N VAL A 49 -2.41 -5.30 1.11
CA VAL A 49 -2.80 -5.58 2.50
C VAL A 49 -1.64 -6.17 3.29
N GLY A 50 -0.92 -7.15 2.73
CA GLY A 50 0.27 -7.73 3.37
C GLY A 50 1.36 -6.68 3.63
N SER A 51 1.52 -5.71 2.73
CA SER A 51 2.52 -4.64 2.82
C SER A 51 2.13 -3.52 3.80
N ILE A 52 0.85 -3.12 3.84
CA ILE A 52 0.37 -2.04 4.72
C ILE A 52 0.07 -2.54 6.14
N GLY A 53 -0.19 -3.83 6.33
CA GLY A 53 -0.54 -4.44 7.62
C GLY A 53 0.33 -4.01 8.81
N PRO A 54 1.68 -4.02 8.70
CA PRO A 54 2.56 -3.55 9.77
C PRO A 54 2.33 -2.08 10.18
N HIS A 55 2.01 -1.18 9.24
CA HIS A 55 1.71 0.23 9.55
C HIS A 55 0.36 0.37 10.25
N VAL A 56 -0.61 -0.50 9.92
CA VAL A 56 -1.88 -0.57 10.65
C VAL A 56 -1.66 -1.07 12.08
N MET A 57 -0.76 -2.02 12.29
CA MET A 57 -0.40 -2.47 13.64
C MET A 57 0.31 -1.38 14.45
N GLU A 58 1.19 -0.60 13.80
CA GLU A 58 1.79 0.61 14.41
C GLU A 58 0.71 1.60 14.85
N LEU A 59 -0.29 1.86 13.99
CA LEU A 59 -1.43 2.72 14.33
C LEU A 59 -2.19 2.22 15.57
N VAL A 60 -2.44 0.91 15.64
CA VAL A 60 -3.13 0.29 16.79
C VAL A 60 -2.32 0.47 18.07
N ASN A 61 -1.00 0.34 18.01
CA ASN A 61 -0.14 0.49 19.19
C ASN A 61 -0.13 1.95 19.68
N LEU A 62 -0.09 2.94 18.78
CA LEU A 62 -0.13 4.36 19.16
C LEU A 62 -1.38 4.78 19.95
N VAL A 63 -2.49 4.05 19.81
CA VAL A 63 -3.76 4.36 20.51
C VAL A 63 -3.87 3.62 21.85
N ARG A 64 -3.05 2.59 22.07
CA ARG A 64 -3.09 1.76 23.29
C ARG A 64 -2.23 2.31 24.42
N ASP A 65 -1.23 3.12 24.10
CA ASP A 65 -0.36 3.84 25.05
C ASP A 65 -1.00 5.17 25.48
#